data_AF-A0A212C7Z6-F1
#
_entry.id   AF-A0A212C7Z6-F1
#
_cell.length_a   1.000
_cell.length_b   1.000
_cell.length_c   1.000
_cell.angle_alpha   90.00
_cell.angle_beta   90.00
_cell.angle_gamma   90.00
#
_symmetry.space_group_name_H-M   'P 1'
#
loop_
_entity.id
_entity.type
_entity.pdbx_description
1 polymer ?
#
loop_
_entity_poly.entity_id
_entity_poly.type
_entity_poly.pdbx_seq_one_letter_code
_entity_poly.pdbx_strand_id
1 'polypeptide(L)'
;FPVVSFNACFFLSLFLLEIRFQFPQLTGVLTLAFFIHNCIITLLKNNKNQENNVRDLSIAYMLVTLTYLYIGVLVFASFPSPPLSKDCIEQNFLDNFPSSDILSFIARIFLLFQMMTVYPLLGYLARVQLLGHVFGDVYP
;
A
#
# COMPACT_ATOMS: atom_id res chain seq x y z
N PHE A 1 32.55 -9.23 -2.70
CA PHE A 1 31.76 -9.85 -3.78
C PHE A 1 31.49 -11.33 -3.48
N PRO A 2 30.44 -11.63 -2.71
CA PRO A 2 29.68 -12.87 -2.92
C PRO A 2 28.17 -12.63 -2.72
N VAL A 3 27.59 -11.64 -3.41
CA VAL A 3 26.20 -11.19 -3.17
C VAL A 3 25.17 -11.89 -4.09
N VAL A 4 25.61 -12.65 -5.10
CA VAL A 4 24.71 -13.11 -6.18
C VAL A 4 24.25 -14.57 -6.03
N SER A 5 25.05 -15.49 -5.48
CA SER A 5 24.66 -16.91 -5.40
C SER A 5 23.74 -17.28 -4.23
N PHE A 6 23.53 -16.40 -3.25
CA PHE A 6 22.65 -16.66 -2.10
C PHE A 6 21.17 -16.32 -2.37
N ASN A 7 20.90 -15.51 -3.39
CA ASN A 7 19.59 -14.90 -3.61
C ASN A 7 18.52 -15.87 -4.15
N ALA A 8 18.91 -16.82 -5.02
CA ALA A 8 17.95 -17.75 -5.62
C ALA A 8 17.49 -18.87 -4.67
N CYS A 9 18.40 -19.38 -3.82
CA CYS A 9 18.09 -20.44 -2.85
C CYS A 9 17.27 -19.90 -1.67
N PHE A 10 17.57 -18.68 -1.20
CA PHE A 10 16.79 -18.00 -0.18
C PHE A 10 15.37 -17.69 -0.67
N PHE A 11 15.22 -17.15 -1.89
CA PHE A 11 13.92 -16.84 -2.47
C PHE A 11 13.03 -18.09 -2.61
N LEU A 12 13.62 -19.24 -2.99
CA LEU A 12 12.88 -20.51 -3.09
C LEU A 12 12.48 -21.08 -1.72
N SER A 13 13.34 -20.96 -0.70
CA SER A 13 13.03 -21.35 0.68
C SER A 13 11.95 -20.48 1.33
N LEU A 14 11.82 -19.23 0.89
CA LEU A 14 10.91 -18.22 1.43
C LEU A 14 9.49 -18.36 0.89
N PHE A 15 9.36 -18.87 -0.34
CA PHE A 15 8.06 -19.14 -0.98
C PHE A 15 7.45 -20.48 -0.53
N LEU A 16 8.26 -21.43 -0.05
CA LEU A 16 7.85 -22.83 0.12
C LEU A 16 7.09 -23.18 1.41
N LEU A 17 6.99 -22.34 2.45
CA LEU A 17 6.49 -22.87 3.74
C LEU A 17 5.78 -21.90 4.72
N GLU A 18 4.97 -20.93 4.30
CA GLU A 18 4.16 -20.19 5.29
C GLU A 18 2.80 -19.74 4.75
N ILE A 19 1.94 -20.69 4.34
CA ILE A 19 0.49 -20.42 4.38
C ILE A 19 0.09 -20.37 5.85
N ARG A 20 0.20 -19.16 6.43
CA ARG A 20 -0.30 -18.86 7.77
C ARG A 20 -1.83 -18.78 7.71
N PHE A 21 -2.50 -19.24 8.76
CA PHE A 21 -3.95 -19.04 8.93
C PHE A 21 -4.37 -17.56 8.98
N GLN A 22 -3.39 -16.65 9.11
CA GLN A 22 -3.56 -15.21 9.06
C GLN A 22 -3.61 -14.62 7.64
N PHE A 23 -3.82 -15.44 6.62
CA PHE A 23 -4.06 -14.97 5.25
C PHE A 23 -5.22 -13.95 5.13
N PRO A 24 -6.33 -14.03 5.91
CA PRO A 24 -7.43 -13.09 5.75
C PRO A 24 -7.04 -11.65 6.10
N GLN A 25 -6.15 -11.46 7.09
CA GLN A 25 -5.64 -10.15 7.48
C GLN A 25 -4.94 -9.46 6.30
N LEU A 26 -4.08 -10.19 5.59
CA LEU A 26 -3.38 -9.68 4.42
C LEU A 26 -4.38 -9.28 3.32
N THR A 27 -5.37 -10.13 3.03
CA THR A 27 -6.39 -9.83 2.00
C THR A 27 -7.22 -8.59 2.33
N GLY A 28 -7.54 -8.37 3.62
CA GLY A 28 -8.25 -7.18 4.06
C GLY A 28 -7.42 -5.89 3.87
N VAL A 29 -6.14 -5.93 4.21
CA VAL A 29 -5.23 -4.79 3.98
C VAL A 29 -5.07 -4.49 2.49
N LEU A 30 -4.92 -5.51 1.64
CA LEU A 30 -4.86 -5.31 0.19
C LEU A 30 -6.15 -4.72 -0.38
N THR A 31 -7.32 -5.14 0.15
CA THR A 31 -8.61 -4.60 -0.30
C THR A 31 -8.70 -3.11 -0.02
N LEU A 32 -8.21 -2.65 1.15
CA LEU A 32 -8.12 -1.23 1.47
C LEU A 32 -7.06 -0.51 0.62
N ALA A 33 -5.94 -1.16 0.32
CA ALA A 33 -4.88 -0.60 -0.53
C ALA A 33 -5.38 -0.30 -1.95
N PHE A 34 -6.32 -1.11 -2.48
CA PHE A 34 -6.92 -0.92 -3.80
C PHE A 34 -8.33 -0.27 -3.75
N PHE A 35 -8.60 0.62 -2.80
CA PHE A 35 -9.95 1.19 -2.57
C PHE A 35 -10.43 2.25 -3.61
N ILE A 36 -9.74 2.44 -4.74
CA ILE A 36 -10.06 3.50 -5.72
C ILE A 36 -11.36 3.28 -6.51
N HIS A 37 -11.99 2.10 -6.38
CA HIS A 37 -13.20 1.69 -7.09
C HIS A 37 -14.34 2.73 -7.03
N ASN A 38 -14.47 3.48 -5.94
CA ASN A 38 -15.57 4.44 -5.75
C ASN A 38 -15.37 5.77 -6.51
N CYS A 39 -14.13 6.16 -6.81
CA CYS A 39 -13.84 7.44 -7.48
C CYS A 39 -13.28 7.26 -8.91
N ILE A 40 -13.02 6.02 -9.32
CA ILE A 40 -12.45 5.67 -10.61
C ILE A 40 -13.28 6.19 -11.80
N ILE A 41 -14.61 6.12 -11.73
CA ILE A 41 -15.50 6.56 -12.82
C ILE A 41 -15.39 8.08 -13.01
N THR A 42 -15.44 8.84 -11.91
CA THR A 42 -15.30 10.30 -11.93
C THR A 42 -13.93 10.73 -12.44
N LEU A 43 -12.87 10.02 -12.04
CA LEU A 43 -11.50 10.28 -12.48
C LEU A 43 -11.33 10.00 -13.98
N LEU A 44 -11.79 8.84 -14.46
CA LEU A 44 -11.67 8.46 -15.87
C LEU A 44 -12.50 9.37 -16.79
N LYS A 45 -13.64 9.89 -16.33
CA LYS A 45 -14.46 10.84 -17.11
C LYS A 45 -13.74 12.16 -17.43
N ASN A 46 -12.72 12.52 -16.66
CA ASN A 46 -11.89 13.69 -16.91
C ASN A 46 -10.76 13.45 -17.93
N ASN A 47 -10.57 12.22 -18.41
CA ASN A 47 -9.54 11.91 -19.41
C ASN A 47 -9.88 12.51 -20.78
N LYS A 48 -8.89 13.10 -21.46
CA LYS A 48 -9.08 13.72 -22.78
C LYS A 48 -9.45 12.67 -23.85
N ASN A 49 -8.90 11.45 -23.74
CA ASN A 49 -9.09 10.36 -24.70
C ASN A 49 -9.76 9.15 -24.04
N GLN A 50 -11.10 9.16 -23.98
CA GLN A 50 -11.88 8.14 -23.28
C GLN A 50 -11.68 6.70 -23.81
N GLU A 51 -11.32 6.52 -25.08
CA GLU A 51 -11.09 5.20 -25.69
C GLU A 51 -9.91 4.44 -25.07
N ASN A 52 -8.94 5.15 -24.49
CA ASN A 52 -7.76 4.55 -23.87
C ASN A 52 -7.93 4.26 -22.38
N ASN A 53 -9.08 4.59 -21.79
CA ASN A 53 -9.29 4.52 -20.34
C ASN A 53 -9.00 3.14 -19.74
N VAL A 54 -9.38 2.05 -20.43
CA VAL A 54 -9.14 0.68 -19.94
C VAL A 54 -7.65 0.37 -19.87
N ARG A 55 -6.89 0.79 -20.90
CA ARG A 55 -5.43 0.60 -20.93
C ARG A 55 -4.78 1.41 -19.83
N ASP A 56 -5.08 2.69 -19.73
CA ASP A 56 -4.48 3.59 -18.74
C ASP A 56 -4.77 3.10 -17.31
N LEU A 57 -5.99 2.61 -17.08
CA LEU A 57 -6.37 2.02 -15.82
C LEU A 57 -5.61 0.71 -15.50
N SER A 58 -5.48 -0.18 -16.47
CA SER A 58 -4.74 -1.44 -16.29
C SER A 58 -3.27 -1.20 -15.96
N ILE A 59 -2.65 -0.21 -16.61
CA ILE A 59 -1.27 0.21 -16.34
C ILE A 59 -1.16 0.79 -14.94
N ALA A 60 -2.11 1.63 -14.52
CA ALA A 60 -2.13 2.19 -13.18
C ALA A 60 -2.19 1.09 -12.09
N TYR A 61 -3.12 0.13 -12.21
CA TYR A 61 -3.21 -0.99 -11.27
C TYR A 61 -1.97 -1.89 -11.28
N MET A 62 -1.40 -2.14 -12.46
CA MET A 62 -0.15 -2.89 -12.58
C MET A 62 0.99 -2.19 -11.84
N LEU A 63 1.16 -0.88 -12.06
CA LEU A 63 2.20 -0.09 -11.41
C LEU A 63 2.03 -0.06 -9.88
N VAL A 64 0.80 0.14 -9.38
CA VAL A 64 0.51 0.12 -7.94
C VAL A 64 0.80 -1.25 -7.33
N THR A 65 0.44 -2.34 -8.03
CA THR A 65 0.75 -3.69 -7.57
C THR A 65 2.26 -3.93 -7.52
N LEU A 66 3.00 -3.48 -8.55
CA LEU A 66 4.45 -3.61 -8.59
C LEU A 66 5.14 -2.80 -7.50
N THR A 67 4.67 -1.59 -7.18
CA THR A 67 5.27 -0.79 -6.10
C THR A 67 5.03 -1.43 -4.73
N TYR A 68 3.82 -1.94 -4.46
CA TYR A 68 3.53 -2.66 -3.22
C TYR A 68 4.34 -3.95 -3.10
N LEU A 69 4.44 -4.74 -4.19
CA LEU A 69 5.24 -5.95 -4.21
C LEU A 69 6.73 -5.63 -4.00
N TYR A 70 7.25 -4.60 -4.68
CA TYR A 70 8.65 -4.18 -4.57
C TYR A 70 9.02 -3.80 -3.13
N ILE A 71 8.24 -2.91 -2.48
CA ILE A 71 8.50 -2.53 -1.10
C ILE A 71 8.30 -3.71 -0.14
N GLY A 72 7.24 -4.50 -0.32
CA GLY A 72 6.97 -5.68 0.53
C GLY A 72 8.09 -6.71 0.48
N VAL A 73 8.56 -7.06 -0.72
CA VAL A 73 9.68 -8.01 -0.91
C VAL A 73 10.98 -7.44 -0.37
N LEU A 74 11.28 -6.16 -0.62
CA LEU A 74 12.52 -5.54 -0.13
C LEU A 74 12.58 -5.51 1.40
N VAL A 75 11.50 -5.09 2.06
CA VAL A 75 11.44 -5.03 3.53
C VAL A 75 11.55 -6.43 4.13
N PHE A 76 10.85 -7.41 3.55
CA PHE A 76 10.89 -8.79 4.02
C PHE A 76 12.25 -9.45 3.80
N ALA A 77 12.90 -9.20 2.66
CA ALA A 77 14.21 -9.78 2.33
C ALA A 77 15.37 -9.10 3.06
N SER A 78 15.27 -7.80 3.34
CA SER A 78 16.32 -7.03 4.04
C SER A 78 16.27 -7.18 5.56
N PHE A 79 15.21 -7.77 6.12
CA PHE A 79 15.08 -7.96 7.56
C PHE A 79 16.13 -8.96 8.07
N PRO A 80 16.91 -8.63 9.11
CA PRO A 80 18.03 -9.45 9.56
C PRO A 80 17.55 -10.73 10.26
N SER A 81 17.35 -11.78 9.46
CA SER A 81 17.14 -13.18 9.87
C SER A 81 18.46 -13.93 9.65
N PRO A 82 19.10 -14.58 10.65
CA PRO A 82 18.50 -15.26 11.81
C PRO A 82 18.50 -14.58 13.21
N PRO A 83 19.13 -13.42 13.49
CA PRO A 83 19.14 -12.89 14.85
C PRO A 83 17.78 -12.35 15.34
N LEU A 84 16.88 -11.93 14.44
CA LEU A 84 15.51 -11.54 14.76
C LEU A 84 14.50 -12.47 14.07
N SER A 85 13.41 -12.81 14.78
CA SER A 85 12.27 -13.53 14.17
C SER A 85 11.55 -12.62 13.18
N LYS A 86 11.05 -13.20 12.09
CA LYS A 86 10.17 -12.50 11.13
C LYS A 86 8.81 -12.14 11.74
N ASP A 87 8.47 -12.70 12.90
CA ASP A 87 7.29 -12.32 13.68
C ASP A 87 7.43 -10.93 14.34
N CYS A 88 8.64 -10.37 14.40
CA CYS A 88 8.90 -9.04 14.96
C CYS A 88 8.60 -7.89 13.97
N ILE A 89 8.16 -8.19 12.74
CA ILE A 89 7.82 -7.15 11.77
C ILE A 89 6.52 -6.47 12.20
N GLU A 90 6.65 -5.25 12.71
CA GLU A 90 5.50 -4.41 13.03
C GLU A 90 4.68 -4.05 11.78
N GLN A 91 3.35 -3.90 11.95
CA GLN A 91 2.43 -3.54 10.86
C GLN A 91 2.81 -2.21 10.20
N ASN A 92 3.33 -1.28 11.01
CA ASN A 92 3.98 -0.07 10.52
C ASN A 92 5.48 -0.34 10.38
N PHE A 93 5.95 -0.47 9.15
CA PHE A 93 7.36 -0.80 8.90
C PHE A 93 8.33 0.23 9.52
N LEU A 94 7.92 1.50 9.66
CA LEU A 94 8.75 2.56 10.25
C LEU A 94 8.99 2.38 11.75
N ASP A 95 8.16 1.61 12.45
CA ASP A 95 8.31 1.32 13.88
C ASP A 95 9.35 0.22 14.14
N ASN A 96 9.79 -0.49 13.10
CA ASN A 96 10.94 -1.39 13.18
C ASN A 96 12.29 -0.65 13.22
N PHE A 97 12.32 0.66 12.91
CA PHE A 97 13.54 1.46 12.93
C PHE A 97 13.66 2.24 14.26
N PRO A 98 14.87 2.36 14.83
CA PRO A 98 15.09 3.12 16.05
C PRO A 98 14.73 4.61 15.85
N SER A 99 14.22 5.24 16.91
CA SER A 99 13.77 6.64 16.87
C SER A 99 14.90 7.65 16.61
N SER A 100 16.16 7.23 16.76
CA SER A 100 17.35 8.03 16.49
C SER A 100 17.71 8.11 15.00
N ASP A 101 17.10 7.31 14.13
CA ASP A 101 17.40 7.31 12.70
C ASP A 101 16.80 8.53 12.00
N ILE A 102 17.68 9.40 11.50
CA ILE A 102 17.32 10.65 10.81
C ILE A 102 16.40 10.37 9.61
N LEU A 103 16.62 9.29 8.86
CA LEU A 103 15.79 8.93 7.70
C LEU A 103 14.36 8.54 8.10
N SER A 104 14.20 7.73 9.16
CA SER A 104 12.87 7.36 9.68
C SER A 104 12.16 8.59 10.23
N PHE A 105 12.89 9.50 10.90
CA PHE A 105 12.34 10.76 11.39
C PHE A 105 11.81 11.65 10.26
N ILE A 106 12.60 11.85 9.20
CA ILE A 106 12.18 12.65 8.03
C ILE A 106 10.96 12.02 7.35
N ALA A 107 10.96 10.69 7.17
CA ALA A 107 9.82 9.98 6.59
C ALA A 107 8.54 10.17 7.41
N ARG A 108 8.62 10.08 8.74
CA ARG A 108 7.49 10.32 9.66
C ARG A 108 6.94 11.75 9.53
N ILE A 109 7.81 12.75 9.39
CA ILE A 109 7.39 14.14 9.19
C ILE A 109 6.66 14.33 7.85
N PHE A 110 7.18 13.76 6.75
CA PHE A 110 6.49 13.84 5.46
C PHE A 110 5.13 13.13 5.47
N LEU A 111 5.06 11.95 6.08
CA LEU A 111 3.80 11.24 6.26
C LEU A 111 2.81 12.04 7.13
N LEU A 112 3.27 12.74 8.16
CA LEU A 112 2.42 13.60 8.99
C LEU A 112 1.79 14.74 8.16
N PHE A 113 2.59 15.44 7.35
CA PHE A 113 2.07 16.49 6.47
C PHE A 113 1.12 15.95 5.41
N GLN A 114 1.40 14.76 4.85
CA GLN A 114 0.50 14.09 3.93
C GLN A 114 -0.83 13.76 4.62
N MET A 115 -0.82 13.17 5.81
CA MET A 115 -2.04 12.79 6.52
C MET A 115 -2.87 14.00 6.94
N MET A 116 -2.22 15.08 7.38
CA MET A 116 -2.87 16.36 7.72
C MET A 116 -3.67 16.95 6.55
N THR A 117 -3.17 16.81 5.31
CA THR A 117 -3.83 17.35 4.11
C THR A 117 -4.84 16.39 3.50
N VAL A 118 -4.58 15.08 3.55
CA VAL A 118 -5.46 14.05 3.00
C VAL A 118 -6.68 13.79 3.89
N TYR A 119 -6.53 13.87 5.21
CA TYR A 119 -7.62 13.56 6.14
C TYR A 119 -8.87 14.45 5.95
N PRO A 120 -8.76 15.79 5.83
CA PRO A 120 -9.91 16.64 5.51
C PRO A 120 -10.58 16.30 4.17
N LEU A 121 -9.79 15.96 3.14
CA LEU A 121 -10.30 15.61 1.81
C LEU A 121 -11.09 14.29 1.85
N LEU A 122 -10.56 13.27 2.52
CA LEU A 122 -11.25 12.00 2.71
C LEU A 122 -12.54 12.17 3.51
N GLY A 123 -12.53 12.99 4.56
CA GLY A 123 -13.73 13.32 5.34
C GLY A 123 -14.81 13.97 4.47
N TYR A 124 -14.43 14.90 3.59
CA TYR A 124 -15.34 15.52 2.63
C TYR A 124 -15.90 14.51 1.62
N LEU A 125 -15.05 13.67 1.03
CA LEU A 125 -15.47 12.65 0.06
C LEU A 125 -16.39 11.61 0.69
N ALA A 126 -16.06 11.12 1.90
CA ALA A 126 -16.90 10.18 2.63
C ALA A 126 -18.26 10.78 2.97
N ARG A 127 -18.30 12.06 3.39
CA ARG A 127 -19.56 12.78 3.61
C ARG A 127 -20.40 12.85 2.35
N VAL A 128 -19.82 13.24 1.21
CA VAL A 128 -20.54 13.35 -0.07
C VAL A 128 -21.05 11.98 -0.56
N GLN A 129 -20.25 10.93 -0.41
CA GLN A 129 -20.65 9.57 -0.80
C GLN A 129 -21.77 9.02 0.09
N LEU A 130 -21.70 9.24 1.41
CA LEU A 130 -22.76 8.84 2.34
C LEU A 130 -24.04 9.64 2.12
N LEU A 131 -23.96 10.97 2.03
CA LEU A 131 -25.12 11.83 1.84
C LEU A 131 -25.76 11.63 0.46
N GLY A 132 -24.97 11.48 -0.60
CA GLY A 132 -25.48 11.21 -1.94
C GLY A 132 -26.19 9.86 -2.03
N HIS A 133 -25.73 8.84 -1.30
CA HIS A 133 -26.39 7.52 -1.30
C HIS A 133 -27.64 7.47 -0.39
N VAL A 134 -27.63 8.17 0.75
CA VAL A 134 -28.73 8.15 1.72
C VAL A 134 -29.83 9.17 1.38
N PHE A 135 -29.48 10.35 0.87
CA PHE A 135 -30.43 11.47 0.67
C PHE A 135 -30.61 11.88 -0.79
N GLY A 136 -29.81 11.37 -1.74
CA GLY A 136 -29.92 11.71 -3.17
C GLY A 136 -29.51 13.14 -3.54
N ASP A 137 -29.24 13.97 -2.54
CA ASP A 137 -28.79 15.35 -2.68
C ASP A 137 -27.41 15.53 -2.02
N VAL A 138 -26.57 16.36 -2.62
CA VAL A 138 -25.17 16.59 -2.19
C VAL A 138 -25.12 17.40 -0.88
N TYR A 139 -26.26 17.91 -0.42
CA TYR A 139 -26.42 18.79 0.73
C TYR A 139 -27.89 18.80 1.18
N PRO A 140 -28.24 18.90 2.48
CA PRO A 140 -29.44 19.65 2.88
C PRO A 140 -29.14 21.14 2.91
#